data_AF-A0A317ZKP6-F1
#
_entry.id   AF-A0A317ZKP6-F1
#
_cell.length_a   1.000
_cell.length_b   1.000
_cell.length_c   1.000
_cell.angle_alpha   90.00
_cell.angle_beta   90.00
_cell.angle_gamma   90.00
#
_symmetry.space_group_name_H-M   'P 1'
#
loop_
_entity.id
_entity.type
_entity.pdbx_description
1 polymer ?
#
loop_
_entity_poly.entity_id
_entity_poly.type
_entity_poly.pdbx_seq_one_letter_code
_entity_poly.pdbx_strand_id
1 'polypeptide(L)' 'MKTESTVTDLTGSPDERMTQLQNLPRDAQSSEWLRRQLDAALRAWANEETELVIIKESRTDY' A
#
# COMPACT_ATOMS: atom_id res chain seq x y z
N MET A 1 23.72 -3.28 11.43
CA MET A 1 23.47 -1.96 10.80
C MET A 1 22.10 -2.02 10.17
N LYS A 2 21.19 -1.13 10.57
CA LYS A 2 19.85 -1.02 10.00
C LYS A 2 20.02 -0.27 8.67
N THR A 3 20.03 -0.99 7.56
CA THR A 3 20.10 -0.37 6.23
C THR A 3 18.75 0.24 5.94
N GLU A 4 18.55 1.46 6.40
CA GLU A 4 17.44 2.29 5.94
C GLU A 4 17.61 2.45 4.43
N SER A 5 16.76 1.80 3.62
CA SER A 5 16.68 2.12 2.20
C SER A 5 16.41 3.60 2.07
N THR A 6 17.27 4.31 1.32
CA THR A 6 17.09 5.72 0.96
C THR A 6 15.98 5.94 -0.08
N VAL A 7 15.20 4.89 -0.38
CA VAL A 7 14.13 4.90 -1.36
C VAL A 7 12.84 5.37 -0.70
N THR A 8 12.20 6.36 -1.31
CA THR A 8 10.90 6.89 -0.89
C THR A 8 9.83 5.79 -0.94
N ASP A 9 8.86 5.85 -0.03
CA ASP A 9 7.73 4.92 -0.03
C ASP A 9 6.84 5.13 -1.27
N LEU A 10 6.16 4.06 -1.70
CA LEU A 10 5.26 4.08 -2.85
C LEU A 10 3.97 4.81 -2.47
N THR A 11 3.47 5.65 -3.36
CA THR A 11 2.28 6.49 -3.10
C THR A 11 1.32 6.49 -4.27
N GLY A 12 0.11 7.02 -4.04
CA GLY A 12 -0.96 7.07 -5.04
C GLY A 12 -1.88 5.84 -5.01
N SER A 13 -2.61 5.64 -6.11
CA SER A 13 -3.50 4.51 -6.39
C SER A 13 -2.74 3.18 -6.51
N PRO A 14 -3.44 2.03 -6.43
CA PRO A 14 -2.81 0.72 -6.63
C PRO A 14 -2.02 0.60 -7.94
N ASP A 15 -2.54 1.14 -9.05
CA ASP A 15 -1.88 1.10 -10.36
C ASP A 15 -0.61 1.97 -10.40
N GLU A 16 -0.64 3.16 -9.78
CA GLU A 16 0.53 4.02 -9.65
C GLU A 16 1.62 3.37 -8.81
N ARG A 17 1.25 2.73 -7.67
CA ARG A 17 2.20 2.00 -6.83
C ARG A 17 2.81 0.81 -7.56
N MET A 18 2.02 0.08 -8.35
CA MET A 18 2.49 -1.04 -9.17
C MET A 18 3.50 -0.54 -10.22
N THR A 19 3.19 0.58 -10.88
CA THR A 19 4.09 1.21 -11.86
C THR A 19 5.39 1.68 -11.21
N GLN A 20 5.32 2.33 -10.05
CA GLN A 20 6.51 2.75 -9.30
C GLN A 20 7.36 1.54 -8.88
N LEU A 21 6.74 0.45 -8.40
CA LEU A 21 7.44 -0.77 -8.02
C LEU A 21 8.15 -1.45 -9.21
N GLN A 22 7.52 -1.48 -10.38
CA GLN A 22 8.12 -2.03 -11.61
C GLN A 22 9.34 -1.23 -12.09
N ASN A 23 9.31 0.09 -11.89
CA ASN A 23 10.41 0.97 -12.28
C ASN A 23 11.54 1.05 -11.24
N LEU A 24 11.33 0.49 -10.05
CA LEU A 24 12.31 0.53 -8.97
C LEU A 24 13.30 -0.64 -9.07
N PRO A 25 14.62 -0.41 -9.16
CA PRO A 25 15.62 -1.48 -9.17
C PRO A 25 15.50 -2.39 -7.94
N ARG A 26 15.59 -3.71 -8.13
CA ARG A 26 15.42 -4.69 -7.04
C ARG A 26 16.47 -4.52 -5.94
N ASP A 27 17.66 -4.15 -6.34
CA ASP A 27 18.84 -3.85 -5.54
C ASP A 27 18.70 -2.57 -4.69
N ALA A 28 17.74 -1.70 -5.03
CA ALA A 28 17.35 -0.56 -4.18
C ALA A 28 16.31 -0.93 -3.10
N GLN A 29 15.68 -2.11 -3.21
CA GLN A 29 14.57 -2.56 -2.35
C GLN A 29 15.11 -3.38 -1.17
N SER A 30 15.34 -2.73 -0.01
CA SER A 30 15.64 -3.49 1.21
C SER A 30 14.39 -4.25 1.69
N SER A 31 14.64 -5.32 2.44
CA SER A 31 13.58 -6.08 3.12
C SER A 31 12.77 -5.22 4.10
N GLU A 32 13.41 -4.25 4.76
CA GLU A 32 12.73 -3.31 5.66
C GLU A 32 11.78 -2.39 4.88
N TRP A 33 12.23 -1.83 3.76
CA TRP A 33 11.39 -1.00 2.90
C TRP A 33 10.22 -1.80 2.31
N LEU A 34 10.46 -3.02 1.83
CA LEU A 34 9.41 -3.91 1.33
C LEU A 34 8.35 -4.20 2.39
N ARG A 35 8.76 -4.45 3.65
CA ARG A 35 7.82 -4.67 4.74
C ARG A 35 6.97 -3.44 5.03
N ARG A 36 7.55 -2.22 4.95
CA ARG A 36 6.78 -0.98 5.08
C ARG A 36 5.76 -0.81 3.95
N GLN A 37 6.14 -1.09 2.70
CA GLN A 37 5.20 -1.03 1.57
C GLN A 37 4.04 -2.02 1.74
N LEU A 38 4.34 -3.24 2.21
CA LEU A 38 3.31 -4.25 2.46
C LEU A 38 2.36 -3.84 3.59
N ASP A 39 2.89 -3.30 4.69
CA ASP A 39 2.04 -2.79 5.79
C ASP A 39 1.12 -1.66 5.32
N ALA A 40 1.66 -0.72 4.52
CA ALA A 40 0.88 0.36 3.94
C ALA A 40 -0.22 -0.14 2.97
N ALA A 41 0.09 -1.16 2.14
CA ALA A 41 -0.88 -1.75 1.22
C ALA A 41 -2.02 -2.48 1.97
N LEU A 42 -1.68 -3.26 3.00
CA LEU A 42 -2.67 -3.98 3.81
C LEU A 42 -3.59 -3.01 4.58
N ARG A 43 -3.04 -1.91 5.12
CA ARG A 43 -3.84 -0.87 5.78
C ARG A 43 -4.79 -0.16 4.83
N ALA A 44 -4.30 0.19 3.63
CA ALA A 44 -5.15 0.83 2.62
C ALA A 44 -6.31 -0.10 2.22
N TRP A 45 -6.02 -1.38 2.00
CA TRP A 45 -7.05 -2.37 1.67
C TRP A 45 -8.07 -2.56 2.79
N ALA A 46 -7.65 -2.67 4.05
CA ALA A 46 -8.56 -2.78 5.19
C ALA A 46 -9.48 -1.55 5.34
N ASN A 47 -8.96 -0.36 5.04
CA ASN A 47 -9.78 0.86 5.06
C ASN A 47 -10.82 0.85 3.94
N GLU A 48 -10.44 0.46 2.71
CA GLU A 48 -11.38 0.33 1.59
C GLU A 48 -12.46 -0.72 1.88
N GLU A 49 -12.11 -1.85 2.49
CA GLU A 49 -13.09 -2.87 2.90
C GLU A 49 -14.07 -2.33 3.95
N THR A 50 -13.57 -1.56 4.92
CA THR A 50 -14.41 -0.92 5.94
C THR A 50 -15.40 0.08 5.31
N GLU A 51 -14.93 0.92 4.39
CA GLU A 51 -15.78 1.86 3.65
C GLU A 51 -16.87 1.14 2.84
N LEU A 52 -16.52 0.03 2.17
CA LEU A 52 -17.48 -0.77 1.42
C LEU A 52 -18.55 -1.41 2.31
N VAL A 53 -18.18 -1.85 3.52
CA VAL A 53 -19.13 -2.36 4.51
C VAL A 53 -20.11 -1.26 4.94
N ILE A 54 -19.61 -0.06 5.25
CA ILE A 54 -20.45 1.09 5.64
C ILE A 54 -21.43 1.48 4.52
N ILE A 55 -20.97 1.53 3.26
CA ILE A 55 -21.82 1.84 2.11
C ILE A 55 -22.88 0.75 1.87
N LYS A 56 -22.55 -0.51 2.15
CA LYS A 56 -23.49 -1.63 2.02
C LYS A 56 -24.58 -1.60 3.10
N GLU A 57 -24.21 -1.34 4.35
CA GLU A 57 -25.17 -1.20 5.46
C GLU A 57 -26.14 -0.03 5.22
N SER A 58 -25.62 1.14 4.85
CA SER A 58 -26.44 2.33 4.58
C SER A 58 -27.45 2.17 3.43
N ARG A 59 -27.23 1.24 2.50
CA ARG A 59 -28.18 0.89 1.42
C ARG A 59 -29.25 -0.12 1.82
N THR A 60 -29.06 -0.84 2.92
CA THR A 60 -29.99 -1.90 3.37
C THR A 60 -31.07 -1.34 4.30
N ASP A 61 -30.85 -0.15 4.88
CA ASP A 61 -31.77 0.54 5.79
C ASP A 61 -32.85 1.38 5.08
N TYR A 62 -33.01 1.26 3.76
CA TYR A 62 -33.96 2.03 2.93
C TYR A 62 -35.02 1.16 2.25
#